data_AF-A0A5B7BZ74-F1
#
_entry.id   AF-A0A5B7BZ74-F1
#
_cell.length_a   1.000
_cell.length_b   1.000
_cell.length_c   1.000
_cell.angle_alpha   90.00
_cell.angle_beta   90.00
_cell.angle_gamma   90.00
#
_symmetry.space_group_name_H-M   'P 1'
#
loop_
_entity.id
_entity.type
_entity.pdbx_description
1 polymer ?
#
loop_
_entity_poly.entity_id
_entity_poly.type
_entity_poly.pdbx_seq_one_letter_code
_entity_poly.pdbx_strand_id
1 'polypeptide(L)'
;SYVSNENEKYFTYSVSKDITLFPKLTMDSVGALKGFKMDPMGHIFTVMSCTDASSLRGAGCVKQKLPICRNTNNWLTLKRGFMSGDRFKFSESENLTFTDCQAKCLNNCSCVAYASTNDNGTGCELWSKGTNFTESNINNARYMYVLQSKGKFTSFEKL
;
A
#
# COMPACT_ATOMS: atom_id res chain seq x y z
N SER A 1 -16.31 14.58 9.69
CA SER A 1 -17.46 13.77 9.24
C SER A 1 -17.24 13.35 7.79
N TYR A 2 -18.09 12.48 7.23
CA TYR A 2 -18.05 12.09 5.82
C TYR A 2 -19.44 12.24 5.21
N VAL A 3 -19.49 12.82 4.01
CA VAL A 3 -20.72 13.01 3.24
C VAL A 3 -20.51 12.42 1.85
N SER A 4 -21.46 11.62 1.40
CA SER A 4 -21.50 11.05 0.05
C SER A 4 -22.94 11.03 -0.45
N ASN A 5 -23.24 11.84 -1.44
CA ASN A 5 -24.51 11.87 -2.16
C ASN A 5 -24.25 11.89 -3.68
N GLU A 6 -25.31 12.10 -4.47
CA GLU A 6 -25.23 12.11 -5.95
C GLU A 6 -24.38 13.27 -6.50
N ASN A 7 -24.30 14.39 -5.77
CA ASN A 7 -23.65 15.61 -6.21
C ASN A 7 -22.21 15.73 -5.67
N GLU A 8 -21.96 15.25 -4.46
CA GLU A 8 -20.72 15.50 -3.75
C GLU A 8 -20.28 14.33 -2.87
N LYS A 9 -18.95 14.21 -2.76
CA LYS A 9 -18.27 13.32 -1.83
C LYS A 9 -17.14 14.09 -1.17
N TYR A 10 -17.25 14.34 0.12
CA TYR A 10 -16.22 15.02 0.88
C TYR A 10 -16.14 14.50 2.30
N PHE A 11 -15.00 14.73 2.93
CA PHE A 11 -14.82 14.51 4.36
C PHE A 11 -14.30 15.77 5.01
N THR A 12 -14.69 15.96 6.26
CA THR A 12 -14.15 17.00 7.14
C THR A 12 -13.40 16.33 8.27
N TYR A 13 -12.30 16.96 8.68
CA TYR A 13 -11.50 16.52 9.81
C TYR A 13 -11.26 17.72 10.74
N SER A 14 -10.99 17.42 11.99
CA SER A 14 -10.62 18.40 13.00
C SER A 14 -9.27 18.00 13.59
N VAL A 15 -8.46 18.99 13.91
CA VAL A 15 -7.14 18.79 14.49
C VAL A 15 -7.13 19.24 15.95
N SER A 16 -6.14 18.80 16.74
CA SER A 16 -5.95 19.35 18.10
C SER A 16 -5.76 20.86 18.03
N LYS A 17 -6.23 21.57 19.07
CA LYS A 17 -6.02 23.01 19.22
C LYS A 17 -4.54 23.39 19.37
N ASP A 18 -3.70 22.43 19.74
CA ASP A 18 -2.24 22.60 19.82
C ASP A 18 -1.58 22.74 18.44
N ILE A 19 -2.29 22.37 17.36
CA ILE A 19 -1.83 22.51 15.98
C ILE A 19 -2.30 23.86 15.46
N THR A 20 -1.46 24.88 15.61
CA THR A 20 -1.79 26.27 15.32
C THR A 20 -1.35 26.74 13.92
N LEU A 21 -0.39 26.05 13.30
CA LEU A 21 0.13 26.37 11.96
C LEU A 21 -0.01 25.16 11.03
N PHE A 22 -0.72 25.37 9.91
CA PHE A 22 -0.95 24.41 8.83
C PHE A 22 -1.65 23.10 9.23
N PRO A 23 -2.90 23.15 9.71
CA PRO A 23 -3.74 21.96 9.82
C PRO A 23 -4.16 21.49 8.41
N LYS A 24 -3.20 20.92 7.66
CA LYS A 24 -3.36 20.46 6.29
C LYS A 24 -2.99 18.98 6.22
N LEU A 25 -3.83 18.22 5.53
CA LEU A 25 -3.49 16.89 5.02
C LEU A 25 -2.86 17.02 3.64
N THR A 26 -1.73 16.35 3.44
CA THR A 26 -1.02 16.32 2.17
C THR A 26 -0.83 14.88 1.74
N MET A 27 -1.15 14.59 0.49
CA MET A 27 -0.82 13.32 -0.15
C MET A 27 0.55 13.48 -0.83
N ASP A 28 1.46 12.53 -0.59
CA ASP A 28 2.75 12.52 -1.29
C ASP A 28 2.69 11.72 -2.60
N SER A 29 3.81 11.70 -3.33
CA SER A 29 3.90 11.05 -4.64
C SER A 29 3.74 9.53 -4.61
N VAL A 30 3.85 8.88 -3.44
CA VAL A 30 3.61 7.43 -3.30
C VAL A 30 2.16 7.13 -2.90
N GLY A 31 1.33 8.15 -2.73
CA GLY A 31 -0.07 8.05 -2.31
C GLY A 31 -0.26 8.02 -0.80
N ALA A 32 0.76 8.34 -0.01
CA ALA A 32 0.64 8.38 1.45
C ALA A 32 -0.04 9.66 1.91
N LEU A 33 -1.09 9.53 2.73
CA LEU A 33 -1.73 10.67 3.38
C LEU A 33 -0.97 11.04 4.65
N LYS A 34 -0.44 12.27 4.70
CA LYS A 34 0.38 12.79 5.79
C LYS A 34 -0.28 13.99 6.46
N GLY A 35 -0.16 14.03 7.78
CA GLY A 35 -0.49 15.19 8.61
C GLY A 35 0.75 15.69 9.33
N PHE A 36 0.87 17.01 9.45
CA PHE A 36 2.05 17.66 10.03
C PHE A 36 1.68 18.53 11.22
N LYS A 37 2.63 18.71 12.15
CA LYS A 37 2.62 19.76 13.17
C LYS A 37 3.89 20.58 13.01
N MET A 38 3.82 21.85 13.38
CA MET A 38 5.00 22.71 13.51
C MET A 38 5.23 23.01 14.98
N ASP A 39 6.48 22.96 15.45
CA ASP A 39 6.83 23.42 16.79
C ASP A 39 7.05 24.95 16.84
N PRO A 40 7.15 25.57 18.03
CA PRO A 40 7.39 26.99 18.15
C PRO A 40 8.72 27.50 17.56
N MET A 41 9.69 26.61 17.32
CA MET A 41 10.97 26.93 16.67
C MET A 41 10.89 26.83 15.13
N GLY A 42 9.75 26.41 14.58
CA GLY A 42 9.51 26.29 13.14
C GLY A 42 9.85 24.91 12.56
N HIS A 43 10.15 23.88 13.36
CA HIS A 43 10.39 22.54 12.85
C HIS A 43 9.08 21.82 12.51
N ILE A 44 9.06 21.17 11.35
CA ILE A 44 7.90 20.41 10.87
C ILE A 44 8.06 18.93 11.24
N PHE A 45 7.06 18.36 11.92
CA PHE A 45 7.02 16.95 12.30
C PHE A 45 5.80 16.25 11.70
N THR A 46 5.99 15.02 11.22
CA THR A 46 4.87 14.16 10.83
C THR A 46 4.15 13.63 12.07
N VAL A 47 2.86 13.94 12.19
CA VAL A 47 2.00 13.45 13.29
C VAL A 47 1.08 12.32 12.85
N MET A 48 0.87 12.19 11.55
CA MET A 48 0.07 11.13 10.95
C MET A 48 0.70 10.74 9.62
N SER A 49 0.83 9.44 9.39
CA SER A 49 1.22 8.88 8.10
C SER A 49 0.44 7.60 7.88
N CYS A 50 -0.49 7.64 6.92
CA CYS A 50 -1.26 6.47 6.53
C CYS A 50 -0.54 5.76 5.38
N THR A 51 0.29 4.79 5.74
CA THR A 51 1.00 3.85 4.86
C THR A 51 1.02 2.46 5.50
N ASP A 52 1.09 1.41 4.70
CA ASP A 52 0.96 0.03 5.19
C ASP A 52 1.96 -0.33 6.31
N ALA A 53 1.38 -0.77 7.43
CA ALA A 53 1.94 -1.53 8.54
C ALA A 53 2.91 -0.87 9.55
N SER A 54 3.37 0.37 9.38
CA SER A 54 4.27 1.01 10.36
C SER A 54 3.93 2.47 10.66
N SER A 55 2.64 2.81 10.73
CA SER A 55 2.22 4.07 11.32
C SER A 55 2.82 4.16 12.73
N LEU A 56 3.77 5.08 12.93
CA LEU A 56 4.01 5.69 14.23
C LEU A 56 2.64 5.91 14.86
N ARG A 57 2.44 5.36 16.06
CA ARG A 57 1.19 5.34 16.86
C ARG A 57 0.38 6.63 16.70
N GLY A 58 -0.42 6.72 15.65
CA GLY A 58 -1.12 7.93 15.26
C GLY A 58 -2.58 7.58 15.06
N ALA A 59 -3.42 7.97 16.03
CA ALA A 59 -4.85 7.99 15.83
C ALA A 59 -5.17 8.77 14.54
N GLY A 60 -5.95 8.20 13.62
CA GLY A 60 -6.40 8.92 12.41
C GLY A 60 -6.45 8.09 11.14
N CYS A 61 -5.70 6.99 11.02
CA CYS A 61 -5.77 6.12 9.85
C CYS A 61 -6.83 5.03 10.01
N VAL A 62 -7.66 4.84 8.98
CA VAL A 62 -8.63 3.74 8.91
C VAL A 62 -7.95 2.54 8.25
N LYS A 63 -8.02 1.37 8.88
CA LYS A 63 -7.51 0.14 8.29
C LYS A 63 -8.34 -0.21 7.05
N GLN A 64 -7.66 -0.57 5.96
CA GLN A 64 -8.34 -1.08 4.78
C GLN A 64 -9.15 -2.34 5.14
N LYS A 65 -10.42 -2.38 4.72
CA LYS A 65 -11.25 -3.58 4.86
C LYS A 65 -10.79 -4.60 3.83
N LEU A 66 -10.18 -5.68 4.30
CA LEU A 66 -9.71 -6.76 3.45
C LEU A 66 -10.86 -7.69 3.00
N PRO A 67 -10.80 -8.24 1.77
CA PRO A 67 -11.74 -9.29 1.34
C PRO A 67 -11.53 -10.58 2.13
N ILE A 68 -12.52 -11.48 2.14
CA ILE A 68 -12.52 -12.73 2.93
C ILE A 68 -11.27 -13.61 2.69
N CYS A 69 -10.73 -13.57 1.48
CA CYS A 69 -9.53 -14.31 1.06
C CYS A 69 -8.20 -13.69 1.56
N ARG A 70 -8.26 -12.57 2.29
CA ARG A 70 -7.13 -11.86 2.85
C ARG A 70 -7.35 -11.63 4.33
N ASN A 71 -6.30 -11.85 5.09
CA ASN A 71 -6.31 -11.59 6.52
C ASN A 71 -4.97 -10.99 6.96
N THR A 72 -4.86 -10.69 8.25
CA THR A 72 -3.67 -10.09 8.86
C THR A 72 -2.42 -10.99 8.79
N ASN A 73 -2.54 -12.25 8.38
CA ASN A 73 -1.39 -13.14 8.14
C ASN A 73 -0.84 -13.02 6.72
N ASN A 74 -1.52 -12.28 5.84
CA ASN A 74 -1.01 -11.91 4.53
C ASN A 74 -0.28 -10.58 4.62
N TRP A 75 0.94 -10.55 4.08
CA TRP A 75 1.73 -9.32 4.00
C TRP A 75 2.54 -9.31 2.71
N LEU A 76 2.89 -8.13 2.22
CA LEU A 76 3.63 -7.95 0.99
C LEU A 76 5.10 -7.69 1.32
N THR A 77 5.99 -8.46 0.71
CA THR A 77 7.43 -8.33 0.91
C THR A 77 8.07 -7.79 -0.37
N LEU A 78 8.88 -6.75 -0.23
CA LEU A 78 9.75 -6.31 -1.31
C LEU A 78 10.80 -7.39 -1.59
N LYS A 79 10.82 -7.92 -2.80
CA LYS A 79 11.80 -8.89 -3.27
C LYS A 79 12.36 -8.48 -4.62
N ARG A 80 13.58 -8.92 -4.92
CA ARG A 80 14.25 -8.68 -6.20
C ARG A 80 14.36 -9.98 -7.00
N GLY A 81 13.92 -9.95 -8.25
CA GLY A 81 13.93 -11.16 -9.08
C GLY A 81 13.05 -11.04 -10.32
N PHE A 82 12.49 -12.19 -10.70
CA PHE A 82 11.64 -12.35 -11.87
C PHE A 82 10.32 -13.02 -11.47
N MET A 83 9.24 -12.65 -12.17
CA MET A 83 7.99 -13.39 -12.14
C MET A 83 7.80 -14.10 -13.48
N SER A 84 7.55 -15.41 -13.43
CA SER A 84 7.14 -16.18 -14.61
C SER A 84 5.62 -16.25 -14.72
N GLY A 85 5.11 -16.09 -15.94
CA GLY A 85 3.67 -16.17 -16.24
C GLY A 85 3.06 -14.81 -16.58
N ASP A 86 1.74 -14.80 -16.80
CA ASP A 86 1.04 -13.63 -17.26
C ASP A 86 0.95 -12.55 -16.17
N ARG A 87 1.07 -11.30 -16.64
CA ARG A 87 0.92 -10.10 -15.82
C ARG A 87 -0.20 -9.24 -16.38
N PHE A 88 -0.94 -8.62 -15.49
CA PHE A 88 -1.97 -7.65 -15.84
C PHE A 88 -1.42 -6.24 -15.61
N LYS A 89 -1.27 -5.46 -16.69
CA LYS A 89 -0.84 -4.06 -16.63
C LYS A 89 -2.09 -3.17 -16.66
N PHE A 90 -2.22 -2.25 -15.70
CA PHE A 90 -3.25 -1.22 -15.71
C PHE A 90 -2.96 -0.14 -16.76
N SER A 91 -3.99 0.58 -17.21
CA SER A 91 -3.81 1.66 -18.17
C SER A 91 -3.02 2.81 -17.54
N GLU A 92 -2.13 3.43 -18.32
CA GLU A 92 -1.38 4.62 -17.87
C GLU A 92 -2.32 5.79 -17.57
N SER A 93 -3.48 5.86 -18.23
CA SER A 93 -4.50 6.88 -17.95
C SER A 93 -5.12 6.76 -16.55
N GLU A 94 -4.96 5.64 -15.85
CA GLU A 94 -5.46 5.47 -14.48
C GLU A 94 -4.60 6.20 -13.43
N ASN A 95 -3.39 6.66 -13.78
CA ASN A 95 -2.49 7.42 -12.89
C ASN A 95 -2.28 6.78 -11.51
N LEU A 96 -2.20 5.44 -11.46
CA LEU A 96 -2.11 4.70 -10.21
C LEU A 96 -0.76 4.91 -9.53
N THR A 97 -0.83 5.21 -8.23
CA THR A 97 0.35 5.29 -7.35
C THR A 97 0.74 3.91 -6.82
N PHE A 98 1.88 3.87 -6.13
CA PHE A 98 2.33 2.69 -5.41
C PHE A 98 1.26 2.15 -4.42
N THR A 99 0.68 3.04 -3.61
CA THR A 99 -0.34 2.69 -2.62
C THR A 99 -1.63 2.20 -3.28
N ASP A 100 -2.00 2.77 -4.43
CA ASP A 100 -3.15 2.28 -5.21
C ASP A 100 -2.91 0.85 -5.73
N CYS A 101 -1.71 0.58 -6.24
CA CYS A 101 -1.35 -0.73 -6.76
C CYS A 101 -1.39 -1.81 -5.66
N GLN A 102 -0.87 -1.46 -4.48
CA GLN A 102 -0.97 -2.28 -3.28
C GLN A 102 -2.43 -2.56 -2.89
N ALA A 103 -3.25 -1.51 -2.81
CA ALA A 103 -4.67 -1.63 -2.49
C ALA A 103 -5.42 -2.50 -3.50
N LYS A 104 -5.16 -2.34 -4.81
CA LYS A 104 -5.76 -3.18 -5.86
C LYS A 104 -5.35 -4.64 -5.72
N CYS A 105 -4.09 -4.92 -5.43
CA CYS A 105 -3.63 -6.29 -5.19
C CYS A 105 -4.27 -6.91 -3.94
N LEU A 106 -4.31 -6.18 -2.83
CA LEU A 106 -4.91 -6.66 -1.58
C LEU A 106 -6.41 -6.90 -1.72
N ASN A 107 -7.13 -6.12 -2.53
CA ASN A 107 -8.55 -6.35 -2.80
C ASN A 107 -8.82 -7.45 -3.84
N ASN A 108 -7.79 -7.98 -4.50
CA ASN A 108 -7.92 -9.04 -5.50
C ASN A 108 -7.39 -10.38 -4.92
N CYS A 109 -8.29 -11.34 -4.72
CA CYS A 109 -7.98 -12.67 -4.17
C CYS A 109 -7.02 -13.50 -5.04
N SER A 110 -6.94 -13.18 -6.33
CA SER A 110 -6.04 -13.84 -7.27
C SER A 110 -4.68 -13.16 -7.33
N CYS A 111 -4.53 -11.92 -6.86
CA CYS A 111 -3.23 -11.26 -6.88
C CYS A 111 -2.22 -11.96 -5.94
N VAL A 112 -0.99 -12.14 -6.40
CA VAL A 112 0.12 -12.70 -5.61
C VAL A 112 1.37 -11.84 -5.64
N ALA A 113 1.46 -10.86 -6.55
CA ALA A 113 2.48 -9.83 -6.51
C ALA A 113 2.02 -8.57 -7.27
N TYR A 114 2.69 -7.46 -7.01
CA TYR A 114 2.57 -6.24 -7.80
C TYR A 114 3.88 -5.47 -7.91
N ALA A 115 3.96 -4.60 -8.92
CA ALA A 115 5.05 -3.66 -9.09
C ALA A 115 4.58 -2.41 -9.83
N SER A 116 5.31 -1.31 -9.67
CA SER A 116 5.18 -0.14 -10.56
C SER A 116 5.67 -0.50 -11.96
N THR A 117 4.98 -0.07 -13.01
CA THR A 117 5.43 -0.40 -14.37
C THR A 117 6.63 0.44 -14.81
N ASN A 118 6.75 1.65 -14.28
CA ASN A 118 7.77 2.63 -14.64
C ASN A 118 8.82 2.79 -13.53
N ASP A 119 10.06 3.15 -13.90
CA ASP A 119 11.18 3.31 -12.97
C ASP A 119 11.01 4.47 -11.97
N ASN A 120 10.17 5.46 -12.31
CA ASN A 120 9.81 6.57 -11.42
C ASN A 120 8.75 6.18 -10.37
N GLY A 121 8.39 4.90 -10.28
CA GLY A 121 7.43 4.38 -9.31
C GLY A 121 5.96 4.52 -9.71
N THR A 122 5.66 5.02 -10.92
CA THR A 122 4.28 5.15 -11.41
C THR A 122 3.82 3.94 -12.23
N GLY A 123 2.51 3.84 -12.44
CA GLY A 123 1.89 2.71 -13.11
C GLY A 123 1.74 1.52 -12.17
N CYS A 124 1.01 0.50 -12.63
CA CYS A 124 0.73 -0.67 -11.81
C CYS A 124 0.61 -1.91 -12.69
N GLU A 125 1.30 -2.96 -12.30
CA GLU A 125 1.10 -4.31 -12.84
C GLU A 125 0.94 -5.31 -11.70
N LEU A 126 0.08 -6.31 -11.93
CA LEU A 126 -0.22 -7.38 -10.98
C LEU A 126 0.11 -8.74 -11.59
N TRP A 127 0.53 -9.66 -10.74
CA TRP A 127 0.63 -11.07 -11.06
C TRP A 127 -0.45 -11.86 -10.33
N SER A 128 -1.02 -12.85 -11.04
CA SER A 128 -2.09 -13.70 -10.52
C SER A 128 -1.58 -15.03 -9.99
N LYS A 129 -2.40 -15.72 -9.19
CA LYS A 129 -2.14 -17.11 -8.77
C LYS A 129 -1.77 -17.96 -9.99
N GLY A 130 -0.73 -18.79 -9.83
CA GLY A 130 -0.14 -19.57 -10.92
C GLY A 130 1.18 -19.00 -11.45
N THR A 131 1.51 -17.74 -11.12
CA THR A 131 2.83 -17.17 -11.40
C THR A 131 3.84 -17.57 -10.33
N ASN A 132 5.10 -17.76 -10.71
CA ASN A 132 6.18 -18.11 -9.78
C ASN A 132 7.22 -17.00 -9.70
N PHE A 133 7.59 -16.66 -8.47
CA PHE A 133 8.67 -15.72 -8.21
C PHE A 133 9.99 -16.46 -8.07
N THR A 134 11.00 -16.02 -8.82
CA THR A 134 12.38 -16.50 -8.73
C THR A 134 13.27 -15.36 -8.27
N GLU A 135 13.87 -15.52 -7.09
CA GLU A 135 14.80 -14.54 -6.54
C GLU A 135 16.07 -14.46 -7.38
N SER A 136 16.54 -13.25 -7.67
CA SER A 136 17.74 -13.06 -8.47
C SER A 136 18.35 -11.68 -8.25
N ASN A 137 19.68 -11.62 -8.32
CA ASN A 137 20.46 -10.39 -8.14
C ASN A 137 21.14 -9.89 -9.42
N ILE A 138 20.85 -10.51 -10.57
CA ILE A 138 21.43 -10.09 -11.86
C ILE A 138 20.91 -8.71 -12.27
N ASN A 139 21.61 -8.02 -13.19
CA ASN A 139 21.37 -6.61 -13.50
C ASN A 139 19.96 -6.30 -14.01
N ASN A 140 19.31 -7.22 -14.71
CA ASN A 140 17.93 -7.07 -15.21
C ASN A 140 16.85 -7.53 -14.21
N ALA A 141 17.23 -8.01 -13.01
CA ALA A 141 16.28 -8.35 -11.97
C ALA A 141 15.69 -7.07 -11.36
N ARG A 142 14.36 -7.05 -11.19
CA ARG A 142 13.61 -5.89 -10.71
C ARG A 142 13.03 -6.13 -9.33
N TYR A 143 12.73 -5.04 -8.64
CA TYR A 143 12.00 -5.08 -7.38
C TYR A 143 10.51 -5.22 -7.62
N MET A 144 9.86 -6.06 -6.81
CA MET A 144 8.42 -6.27 -6.80
C MET A 144 7.96 -6.65 -5.40
N TYR A 145 6.69 -6.44 -5.10
CA TYR A 145 6.09 -6.80 -3.83
C TYR A 145 5.36 -8.12 -3.98
N VAL A 146 5.84 -9.15 -3.31
CA VAL A 146 5.30 -10.51 -3.39
C VAL A 146 4.50 -10.82 -2.14
N LEU A 147 3.27 -11.28 -2.34
CA LEU A 147 2.37 -11.66 -1.26
C LEU A 147 2.93 -12.89 -0.54
N GLN A 148 3.15 -12.74 0.76
CA GLN A 148 3.49 -13.82 1.67
C GLN A 148 2.27 -14.17 2.52
N SER A 149 2.26 -15.40 3.02
CA SER A 149 1.31 -15.85 4.02
C SER A 149 2.07 -16.65 5.07
N LYS A 150 1.77 -16.45 6.35
CA LYS A 150 2.19 -17.44 7.35
C LYS A 150 1.43 -18.74 7.06
N GLY A 151 2.13 -19.76 6.59
CA GLY A 151 1.55 -21.09 6.44
C GLY A 151 1.01 -21.60 7.78
N LYS A 152 -0.09 -22.35 7.76
CA LYS A 152 -0.30 -23.34 8.82
C LYS A 152 0.85 -24.34 8.69
N PHE A 153 1.66 -24.51 9.73
CA PHE A 153 2.53 -25.67 9.83
C PHE A 153 1.63 -26.90 9.80
N THR A 154 1.50 -27.55 8.64
CA THR A 154 1.01 -28.93 8.61
C THR A 154 2.15 -29.77 9.14
N SER A 155 2.03 -30.16 10.42
CA SER A 155 2.81 -31.25 10.98
C SER A 155 2.67 -32.43 10.04
N PHE A 156 3.79 -32.92 9.50
CA PHE A 156 3.81 -34.26 8.93
C PHE A 156 3.62 -35.22 10.10
N GLU A 157 2.42 -35.77 10.25
CA GLU A 157 2.26 -37.01 11.02
C GLU A 157 3.15 -38.06 10.33
N LYS A 158 4.24 -38.42 11.00
CA LYS A 158 4.99 -39.62 10.65
C LYS A 158 4.08 -40.82 10.92
N LEU A 159 4.00 -41.69 9.91
CA LEU A 159 3.49 -43.06 9.97
C LEU A 159 4.03 -43.81 11.20
#